data_AF-A0A1J0ABJ8-F1
#
_entry.id   AF-A0A1J0ABJ8-F1
#
_cell.length_a   1.000
_cell.length_b   1.000
_cell.length_c   1.000
_cell.angle_alpha   90.00
_cell.angle_beta   90.00
_cell.angle_gamma   90.00
#
_symmetry.space_group_name_H-M   'P 1'
#
loop_
_entity.id
_entity.type
_entity.pdbx_description
1 polymer ?
#
loop_
_entity_poly.entity_id
_entity_poly.type
_entity_poly.pdbx_seq_one_letter_code
_entity_poly.pdbx_strand_id
1 'polypeptide(L)'
;MAITLADIYKLFEKSQAEADRRSEEADKRSAEADRRSEEADRRSAEADRRLAKLEQSVERTTKAVDGLTTRWGRFVEGLVEPAVLNLFQQRGIDIKYVYPRAKTRQPGLAMEIDVLAVDDTVAILVECKSRLSKDDVDEFLIKLSRFKQSFPQYQNYRVHGAVAGIEIDEGIDHYAFRKGLFVIKPAGDSVAITNEPQFQPAAW
;
A
#
# COMPACT_ATOMS: atom_id res chain seq x y z
N MET A 1 -18.77 24.31 -87.41
CA MET A 1 -19.76 25.02 -86.58
C MET A 1 -19.07 26.23 -85.98
N ALA A 2 -19.60 27.44 -86.22
CA ALA A 2 -19.11 28.65 -85.56
C ALA A 2 -19.80 28.78 -84.19
N ILE A 3 -19.03 29.02 -83.13
CA ILE A 3 -19.56 29.30 -81.80
C ILE A 3 -20.24 30.67 -81.85
N THR A 4 -21.48 30.77 -81.38
CA THR A 4 -22.25 32.03 -81.37
C THR A 4 -22.15 32.74 -80.03
N LEU A 5 -22.41 34.05 -79.99
CA LEU A 5 -22.45 34.82 -78.74
C LEU A 5 -23.49 34.26 -77.74
N ALA A 6 -24.59 33.69 -78.24
CA ALA A 6 -25.60 33.02 -77.41
C ALA A 6 -25.06 31.74 -76.74
N ASP A 7 -24.18 31.00 -77.40
CA ASP A 7 -23.52 29.81 -76.82
C ASP A 7 -22.60 30.21 -75.65
N ILE A 8 -21.92 31.36 -75.77
CA ILE A 8 -21.05 31.90 -74.72
C ILE A 8 -21.87 32.36 -73.50
N TYR A 9 -22.97 33.08 -73.70
CA TYR A 9 -23.85 33.49 -72.59
C TYR A 9 -24.46 32.29 -71.87
N LYS A 10 -24.92 31.28 -72.61
CA LYS A 10 -25.46 30.04 -72.02
C LYS A 10 -24.40 29.26 -71.23
N LEU A 11 -23.14 29.27 -71.66
CA LEU A 11 -22.03 28.69 -70.92
C LEU A 11 -21.73 29.49 -69.64
N PHE A 12 -21.77 30.82 -69.72
CA PHE A 12 -21.56 31.70 -68.57
C PHE A 12 -22.66 31.57 -67.51
N GLU A 13 -23.93 31.52 -67.90
CA GLU A 13 -25.06 31.26 -66.99
C GLU A 13 -24.93 29.90 -66.30
N LYS A 14 -24.58 28.84 -67.05
CA LYS A 14 -24.30 27.52 -66.47
C LYS A 14 -23.13 27.55 -65.50
N SER A 15 -22.07 28.29 -65.83
CA SER A 15 -20.90 28.44 -64.99
C SER A 15 -21.22 29.17 -63.68
N GLN A 16 -22.06 30.22 -63.71
CA GLN A 16 -22.50 30.90 -62.50
C GLN A 16 -23.39 30.01 -61.64
N ALA A 17 -24.39 29.35 -62.24
CA ALA A 17 -25.24 28.42 -61.50
C ALA A 17 -24.45 27.25 -60.88
N GLU A 18 -23.40 26.77 -61.54
CA GLU A 18 -22.51 25.75 -60.98
C GLU A 18 -21.62 26.31 -59.86
N ALA A 19 -21.15 27.56 -59.98
CA ALA A 19 -20.38 28.23 -58.93
C ALA A 19 -21.23 28.47 -57.67
N ASP A 20 -22.46 28.94 -57.83
CA ASP A 20 -23.42 29.16 -56.74
C ASP A 20 -23.71 27.84 -56.01
N ARG A 21 -24.00 26.77 -56.77
CA ARG A 21 -24.22 25.44 -56.19
C ARG A 21 -22.99 24.93 -55.42
N ARG A 22 -21.78 25.13 -55.95
CA ARG A 22 -20.53 24.75 -55.26
C ARG A 22 -20.33 25.56 -53.99
N SER A 23 -20.68 26.85 -53.98
CA SER A 23 -20.62 27.70 -52.80
C SER A 23 -21.58 27.20 -51.72
N GLU A 24 -22.85 26.94 -52.07
CA GLU A 24 -23.84 26.41 -51.12
C GLU A 24 -23.45 25.04 -50.56
N GLU A 25 -22.87 24.16 -51.38
CA GLU A 25 -22.35 22.87 -50.94
C GLU A 25 -21.14 23.03 -49.99
N ALA A 26 -20.27 24.01 -50.25
CA ALA A 26 -19.13 24.32 -49.38
C ALA A 26 -19.58 24.88 -48.03
N ASP A 27 -20.55 25.80 -48.01
CA ASP A 27 -21.12 26.37 -46.79
C ASP A 27 -21.77 25.29 -45.93
N LYS A 28 -22.53 24.38 -46.55
CA LYS A 28 -23.13 23.24 -45.84
C LYS A 28 -22.08 22.31 -45.23
N ARG A 29 -20.98 22.04 -45.96
CA ARG A 29 -19.87 21.22 -45.44
C ARG A 29 -19.14 21.91 -44.30
N SER A 30 -18.92 23.22 -44.38
CA SER A 30 -18.31 23.99 -43.29
C SER A 30 -19.17 23.92 -42.03
N ALA A 31 -20.47 24.20 -42.16
CA ALA A 31 -21.39 24.15 -41.02
C ALA A 31 -21.55 22.74 -40.42
N GLU A 32 -21.37 21.68 -41.21
CA GLU A 32 -21.32 20.31 -40.69
C GLU A 32 -20.00 20.02 -39.96
N ALA A 33 -18.86 20.50 -40.49
CA ALA A 33 -17.56 20.36 -39.85
C ALA A 33 -17.51 21.08 -38.50
N ASP A 34 -18.03 22.31 -38.44
CA ASP A 34 -18.10 23.11 -37.21
C ASP A 34 -18.92 22.38 -36.13
N ARG A 35 -20.11 21.87 -36.49
CA ARG A 35 -20.94 21.06 -35.57
C ARG A 35 -20.23 19.80 -35.08
N ARG A 36 -19.52 19.09 -35.96
CA ARG A 36 -18.74 17.91 -35.56
C ARG A 36 -17.60 18.27 -34.62
N SER A 37 -16.95 19.41 -34.83
CA SER A 37 -15.90 19.92 -33.93
C SER A 37 -16.48 20.24 -32.55
N GLU A 38 -17.58 20.98 -32.48
CA GLU A 38 -18.24 21.30 -31.20
C GLU A 38 -18.70 20.05 -30.44
N GLU A 39 -19.23 19.05 -31.15
CA GLU A 39 -19.58 17.76 -30.56
C GLU A 39 -18.36 17.01 -30.03
N ALA A 40 -17.24 17.03 -30.76
CA ALA A 40 -15.98 16.41 -30.34
C ALA A 40 -15.42 17.10 -29.09
N ASP A 41 -15.40 18.43 -29.07
CA ASP A 41 -14.95 19.23 -27.92
C ASP A 41 -15.80 18.95 -26.69
N ARG A 42 -17.13 18.87 -26.87
CA ARG A 42 -18.05 18.53 -25.77
C ARG A 42 -17.79 17.13 -25.22
N ARG A 43 -17.59 16.14 -26.10
CA ARG A 43 -17.26 14.77 -25.71
C ARG A 43 -15.91 14.70 -24.99
N SER A 44 -14.91 15.44 -25.45
CA SER A 44 -13.60 15.52 -24.78
C SER A 44 -13.74 16.11 -23.39
N ALA A 45 -14.41 17.26 -23.25
CA ALA A 45 -14.61 17.89 -21.95
C ALA A 45 -15.43 17.02 -20.98
N GLU A 46 -16.38 16.24 -21.47
CA GLU A 46 -17.10 15.26 -20.65
C GLU A 46 -16.20 14.09 -20.24
N ALA A 47 -15.36 13.58 -21.16
CA ALA A 47 -14.39 12.53 -20.86
C ALA A 47 -13.39 12.99 -19.78
N ASP A 48 -12.85 14.20 -19.90
CA ASP A 48 -11.92 14.79 -18.92
C ASP A 48 -12.57 14.91 -17.54
N ARG A 49 -13.83 15.35 -17.49
CA ARG A 49 -14.59 15.42 -16.23
C ARG A 49 -14.83 14.03 -15.62
N ARG A 50 -15.10 13.02 -16.44
CA ARG A 50 -15.28 11.63 -15.97
C ARG A 50 -13.96 11.07 -15.45
N LEU A 51 -12.85 11.30 -16.15
CA LEU A 51 -11.51 10.90 -15.72
C LEU A 51 -11.13 11.54 -14.38
N ALA A 52 -11.31 12.85 -14.24
CA ALA A 52 -11.02 13.54 -12.97
C ALA A 52 -11.86 13.01 -11.79
N LYS A 53 -13.13 12.66 -12.02
CA LYS A 53 -13.98 12.02 -10.99
C LYS A 53 -13.51 10.61 -10.64
N LEU A 54 -13.03 9.84 -11.63
CA LEU A 54 -12.49 8.51 -11.42
C LEU A 54 -11.20 8.58 -10.61
N GLU A 55 -10.27 9.46 -10.97
CA GLU A 55 -9.02 9.70 -10.23
C GLU A 55 -9.32 10.05 -8.76
N GLN A 56 -10.26 10.98 -8.52
CA GLN A 56 -10.66 11.33 -7.15
C GLN A 56 -11.27 10.14 -6.39
N SER A 57 -12.07 9.31 -7.07
CA SER A 57 -12.69 8.13 -6.46
C SER A 57 -11.66 7.06 -6.12
N VAL A 58 -10.67 6.85 -7.00
CA VAL A 58 -9.53 5.97 -6.76
C VAL A 58 -8.72 6.46 -5.57
N GLU A 59 -8.35 7.74 -5.54
CA GLU A 59 -7.58 8.32 -4.42
C GLU A 59 -8.29 8.17 -3.07
N ARG A 60 -9.60 8.44 -3.02
CA ARG A 60 -10.41 8.23 -1.80
C ARG A 60 -10.45 6.77 -1.38
N THR A 61 -10.58 5.86 -2.34
CA THR A 61 -10.61 4.42 -2.08
C THR A 61 -9.27 3.94 -1.54
N THR A 62 -8.15 4.34 -2.16
CA THR A 62 -6.80 4.02 -1.69
C THR A 62 -6.58 4.50 -0.25
N LYS A 63 -6.93 5.76 0.05
CA LYS A 63 -6.83 6.29 1.43
C LYS A 63 -7.67 5.51 2.44
N ALA A 64 -8.87 5.09 2.05
CA ALA A 64 -9.74 4.27 2.91
C ALA A 64 -9.13 2.89 3.18
N VAL A 65 -8.57 2.25 2.16
CA VAL A 65 -7.89 0.95 2.26
C VAL A 65 -6.64 1.06 3.15
N ASP A 66 -5.78 2.05 2.93
CA ASP A 66 -4.58 2.28 3.75
C ASP A 66 -4.94 2.52 5.23
N GLY A 67 -6.02 3.25 5.45
CA GLY A 67 -6.56 3.50 6.79
C GLY A 67 -7.05 2.23 7.49
N LEU A 68 -7.58 1.25 6.75
CA LEU A 68 -7.99 -0.05 7.29
C LEU A 68 -6.79 -0.91 7.63
N THR A 69 -5.80 -1.04 6.73
CA THR A 69 -4.57 -1.81 6.97
C THR A 69 -3.87 -1.34 8.24
N THR A 70 -3.74 -0.01 8.41
CA THR A 70 -3.14 0.59 9.61
C THR A 70 -3.92 0.28 10.89
N ARG A 71 -5.26 0.21 10.82
CA ARG A 71 -6.10 -0.13 11.99
C ARG A 71 -6.00 -1.60 12.36
N TRP A 72 -5.87 -2.49 11.37
CA TRP A 72 -5.65 -3.90 11.60
C TRP A 72 -4.31 -4.17 12.29
N GLY A 73 -3.22 -3.52 11.86
CA GLY A 73 -1.92 -3.60 12.56
C GLY A 73 -2.05 -3.24 14.04
N ARG A 74 -2.64 -2.08 14.35
CA ARG A 74 -2.88 -1.64 15.73
C ARG A 74 -3.82 -2.55 16.52
N PHE A 75 -4.76 -3.21 15.86
CA PHE A 75 -5.61 -4.20 16.52
C PHE A 75 -4.79 -5.43 16.95
N VAL A 76 -3.87 -5.91 16.11
CA VAL A 76 -2.95 -6.99 16.49
C VAL A 76 -2.05 -6.56 17.65
N GLU A 77 -1.46 -5.36 17.56
CA GLU A 77 -0.66 -4.78 18.66
C GLU A 77 -1.45 -4.78 19.98
N GLY A 78 -2.71 -4.33 19.95
CA GLY A 78 -3.58 -4.26 21.12
C GLY A 78 -4.00 -5.62 21.68
N LEU A 79 -3.94 -6.70 20.90
CA LEU A 79 -4.13 -8.07 21.39
C LEU A 79 -2.85 -8.64 22.01
N VAL A 80 -1.70 -8.31 21.42
CA VAL A 80 -0.40 -8.87 21.78
C VAL A 80 0.19 -8.17 23.00
N GLU A 81 0.25 -6.84 23.01
CA GLU A 81 0.82 -6.03 24.08
C GLU A 81 0.40 -6.49 25.50
N PRO A 82 -0.91 -6.62 25.82
CA PRO A 82 -1.33 -7.02 27.17
C PRO A 82 -0.96 -8.47 27.52
N ALA A 83 -0.74 -9.34 26.53
CA ALA A 83 -0.43 -10.76 26.76
C ALA A 83 1.07 -11.03 26.89
N VAL A 84 1.93 -10.18 26.30
CA VAL A 84 3.38 -10.38 26.19
C VAL A 84 4.06 -10.73 27.51
N LEU A 85 3.70 -10.05 28.61
CA LEU A 85 4.27 -10.33 29.93
C LEU A 85 4.02 -11.78 30.36
N ASN A 86 2.75 -12.21 30.34
CA ASN A 86 2.37 -13.56 30.76
C ASN A 86 2.94 -14.63 29.82
N LEU A 87 2.96 -14.36 28.51
CA LEU A 87 3.48 -15.29 27.51
C LEU A 87 4.94 -15.65 27.76
N PHE A 88 5.78 -14.66 28.02
CA PHE A 88 7.21 -14.90 28.21
C PHE A 88 7.54 -15.40 29.62
N GLN A 89 6.80 -14.99 30.65
CA GLN A 89 6.93 -15.57 31.99
C GLN A 89 6.61 -17.08 32.00
N GLN A 90 5.59 -17.52 31.25
CA GLN A 90 5.30 -18.95 31.07
C GLN A 90 6.42 -19.70 30.34
N ARG A 91 7.25 -19.00 29.57
CA ARG A 91 8.47 -19.53 28.95
C ARG A 91 9.70 -19.48 29.84
N GLY A 92 9.53 -19.10 31.11
CA GLY A 92 10.62 -18.97 32.07
C GLY A 92 11.48 -17.72 31.87
N ILE A 93 10.99 -16.72 31.14
CA ILE A 93 11.66 -15.42 30.98
C ILE A 93 10.93 -14.41 31.86
N ASP A 94 11.57 -13.98 32.95
CA ASP A 94 10.97 -13.11 33.96
C ASP A 94 10.90 -11.64 33.50
N ILE A 95 10.05 -11.36 32.51
CA ILE A 95 9.83 -10.00 32.01
C ILE A 95 9.31 -9.09 33.12
N LYS A 96 9.96 -7.94 33.31
CA LYS A 96 9.60 -6.92 34.30
C LYS A 96 8.93 -5.70 33.69
N TYR A 97 9.33 -5.33 32.49
CA TYR A 97 8.89 -4.12 31.81
C TYR A 97 8.40 -4.44 30.40
N VAL A 98 7.28 -3.83 30.01
CA VAL A 98 6.75 -3.88 28.65
C VAL A 98 6.59 -2.46 28.15
N TYR A 99 7.22 -2.17 27.02
CA TYR A 99 7.19 -0.87 26.35
C TYR A 99 6.49 -1.01 25.00
N PRO A 100 5.23 -0.57 24.87
CA PRO A 100 4.60 -0.49 23.56
C PRO A 100 5.26 0.61 22.73
N ARG A 101 5.39 0.36 21.43
CA ARG A 101 5.90 1.30 20.43
C ARG A 101 7.22 1.96 20.85
N ALA A 102 8.15 1.12 21.31
CA ALA A 102 9.48 1.56 21.69
C ALA A 102 10.18 2.15 20.45
N LYS A 103 10.64 3.40 20.56
CA LYS A 103 11.11 4.16 19.40
C LYS A 103 12.37 4.97 19.66
N THR A 104 13.19 5.09 18.63
CA THR A 104 14.36 5.98 18.56
C THR A 104 14.18 6.90 17.36
N ARG A 105 14.66 8.14 17.47
CA ARG A 105 14.59 9.15 16.40
C ARG A 105 15.97 9.65 15.97
N GLN A 106 17.02 8.92 16.35
CA GLN A 106 18.39 9.30 16.04
C GLN A 106 18.62 9.19 14.52
N PRO A 107 19.20 10.20 13.86
CA PRO A 107 19.52 10.13 12.43
C PRO A 107 20.38 8.90 12.11
N GLY A 108 19.95 8.11 11.12
CA GLY A 108 20.63 6.86 10.73
C GLY A 108 20.36 5.64 11.63
N LEU A 109 19.72 5.83 12.78
CA LEU A 109 19.41 4.78 13.78
C LEU A 109 17.95 4.84 14.25
N ALA A 110 17.07 5.46 13.46
CA ALA A 110 15.65 5.52 13.75
C ALA A 110 15.04 4.11 13.65
N MET A 111 14.32 3.71 14.68
CA MET A 111 13.72 2.39 14.79
C MET A 111 12.43 2.50 15.59
N GLU A 112 11.43 1.71 15.19
CA GLU A 112 10.20 1.47 15.96
C GLU A 112 10.01 -0.04 16.12
N ILE A 113 9.67 -0.44 17.34
CA ILE A 113 9.39 -1.82 17.73
C ILE A 113 7.99 -1.82 18.34
N ASP A 114 7.12 -2.68 17.84
CA ASP A 114 5.70 -2.68 18.25
C ASP A 114 5.55 -2.96 19.74
N VAL A 115 6.25 -3.97 20.26
CA VAL A 115 6.37 -4.21 21.71
C VAL A 115 7.80 -4.60 22.06
N LEU A 116 8.37 -3.95 23.07
CA LEU A 116 9.66 -4.29 23.66
C LEU A 116 9.44 -4.77 25.10
N ALA A 117 9.68 -6.07 25.34
CA ALA A 117 9.63 -6.68 26.66
C ALA A 117 11.04 -6.83 27.24
N VAL A 118 11.24 -6.46 28.49
CA VAL A 118 12.58 -6.33 29.09
C VAL A 118 12.60 -6.84 30.52
N ASP A 119 13.67 -7.56 30.85
CA ASP A 119 14.14 -7.87 32.20
C ASP A 119 15.58 -7.33 32.36
N ASP A 120 16.27 -7.57 33.49
CA ASP A 120 17.61 -7.06 33.80
C ASP A 120 18.69 -7.50 32.80
N THR A 121 18.51 -8.64 32.13
CA THR A 121 19.53 -9.22 31.22
C THR A 121 18.99 -9.64 29.86
N VAL A 122 17.68 -9.57 29.63
CA VAL A 122 17.02 -10.05 28.43
C VAL A 122 16.12 -8.96 27.85
N ALA A 123 16.18 -8.77 26.54
CA ALA A 123 15.24 -7.94 25.80
C ALA A 123 14.58 -8.79 24.71
N ILE A 124 13.26 -8.71 24.59
CA ILE A 124 12.48 -9.38 23.55
C ILE A 124 11.76 -8.34 22.73
N LEU A 125 12.09 -8.28 21.43
CA LEU A 125 11.38 -7.46 20.47
C LEU A 125 10.23 -8.29 19.89
N VAL A 126 9.04 -7.69 19.79
CA VAL A 126 7.88 -8.31 19.18
C VAL A 126 7.43 -7.44 18.00
N GLU A 127 7.33 -8.03 16.82
CA GLU A 127 6.73 -7.42 15.62
C GLU A 127 5.32 -7.98 15.41
N CYS A 128 4.34 -7.12 15.19
CA CYS A 128 2.94 -7.48 15.00
C CYS A 128 2.52 -7.26 13.54
N LYS A 129 1.87 -8.27 12.95
CA LYS A 129 1.33 -8.20 11.59
C LYS A 129 -0.09 -8.76 11.57
N SER A 130 -0.99 -8.12 10.82
CA SER A 130 -2.32 -8.70 10.55
C SER A 130 -2.18 -10.00 9.76
N ARG A 131 -1.25 -10.02 8.79
CA ARG A 131 -0.85 -11.20 8.04
C ARG A 131 0.67 -11.24 7.98
N LEU A 132 1.27 -12.29 8.54
CA LEU A 132 2.71 -12.46 8.57
C LEU A 132 3.19 -13.17 7.30
N SER A 133 4.02 -12.47 6.53
CA SER A 133 4.69 -13.01 5.33
C SER A 133 6.16 -13.34 5.60
N LYS A 134 6.82 -13.95 4.62
CA LYS A 134 8.28 -14.19 4.67
C LYS A 134 9.08 -12.90 4.73
N ASP A 135 8.67 -11.90 3.94
CA ASP A 135 9.38 -10.63 3.83
C ASP A 135 9.32 -9.86 5.16
N ASP A 136 8.18 -9.93 5.86
CA ASP A 136 8.06 -9.36 7.22
C ASP A 136 9.06 -9.99 8.19
N VAL A 137 9.23 -11.32 8.14
CA VAL A 137 10.22 -12.02 8.97
C VAL A 137 11.64 -11.57 8.64
N ASP A 138 11.97 -11.45 7.35
CA ASP A 138 13.30 -11.05 6.91
C ASP A 138 13.62 -9.59 7.27
N GLU A 139 12.66 -8.68 7.10
CA GLU A 139 12.76 -7.29 7.55
C GLU A 139 12.95 -7.20 9.07
N PHE A 140 12.22 -8.01 9.83
CA PHE A 140 12.35 -8.04 11.28
C PHE A 140 13.71 -8.56 11.74
N LEU A 141 14.29 -9.55 11.05
CA LEU A 141 15.66 -10.01 11.33
C LEU A 141 16.71 -8.92 11.08
N ILE A 142 16.52 -8.10 10.05
CA ILE A 142 17.37 -6.92 9.82
C ILE A 142 17.21 -5.92 10.99
N LYS A 143 15.97 -5.68 11.45
CA LYS A 143 15.69 -4.81 12.61
C LYS A 143 16.41 -5.31 13.87
N LEU A 144 16.30 -6.60 14.18
CA LEU A 144 16.98 -7.26 15.30
C LEU A 144 18.49 -7.07 15.24
N SER A 145 19.12 -7.27 14.08
CA SER A 145 20.58 -7.12 13.90
C SER A 145 21.11 -5.71 14.20
N ARG A 146 20.25 -4.68 14.12
CA ARG A 146 20.59 -3.27 14.36
C ARG A 146 20.07 -2.75 15.71
N PHE A 147 19.38 -3.60 16.48
CA PHE A 147 18.68 -3.17 17.69
C PHE A 147 19.63 -2.51 18.70
N LYS A 148 20.75 -3.15 19.03
CA LYS A 148 21.73 -2.62 20.00
C LYS A 148 22.42 -1.33 19.55
N GLN A 149 22.46 -1.05 18.24
CA GLN A 149 22.93 0.23 17.73
C GLN A 149 21.90 1.33 17.99
N SER A 150 20.62 1.00 17.80
CA SER A 150 19.50 1.94 18.01
C SER A 150 19.20 2.16 19.50
N PHE A 151 19.30 1.10 20.32
CA PHE A 151 19.05 1.11 21.76
C PHE A 151 20.31 0.66 22.54
N PRO A 152 21.33 1.53 22.64
CA PRO A 152 22.62 1.18 23.23
C PRO A 152 22.56 0.81 24.72
N GLN A 153 21.49 1.18 25.44
CA GLN A 153 21.28 0.76 26.83
C GLN A 153 21.15 -0.77 26.99
N TYR A 154 20.83 -1.49 25.91
CA TYR A 154 20.68 -2.96 25.91
C TYR A 154 21.88 -3.69 25.29
N GLN A 155 23.04 -3.04 25.17
CA GLN A 155 24.25 -3.64 24.56
C GLN A 155 24.65 -4.98 25.19
N ASN A 156 24.56 -5.08 26.52
CA ASN A 156 24.93 -6.28 27.26
C ASN A 156 23.78 -7.28 27.45
N TYR A 157 22.62 -7.03 26.84
CA TYR A 157 21.44 -7.87 27.00
C TYR A 157 21.46 -9.00 25.97
N ARG A 158 20.88 -10.13 26.34
CA ARG A 158 20.50 -11.18 25.40
C ARG A 158 19.23 -10.73 24.69
N VAL A 159 19.34 -10.44 23.40
CA VAL A 159 18.20 -9.94 22.61
C VAL A 159 17.56 -11.12 21.89
N HIS A 160 16.25 -11.28 22.04
CA HIS A 160 15.45 -12.27 21.33
C HIS A 160 14.36 -11.57 20.49
N GLY A 161 13.82 -12.30 19.52
CA GLY A 161 12.78 -11.79 18.63
C GLY A 161 11.53 -12.66 18.67
N ALA A 162 10.38 -12.02 18.51
CA ALA A 162 9.08 -12.65 18.35
C ALA A 162 8.31 -11.99 17.21
N VAL A 163 7.56 -12.78 16.47
CA VAL A 163 6.60 -12.30 15.46
C VAL A 163 5.20 -12.72 15.86
N ALA A 164 4.25 -11.81 15.75
CA ALA A 164 2.84 -12.04 16.02
C ALA A 164 2.02 -11.85 14.76
N GLY A 165 1.16 -12.82 14.45
CA GLY A 165 0.34 -12.82 13.24
C GLY A 165 -1.08 -13.30 13.53
N ILE A 166 -2.10 -12.58 13.04
CA ILE A 166 -3.48 -13.13 13.03
C ILE A 166 -3.58 -14.21 11.96
N GLU A 167 -3.20 -13.85 10.73
CA GLU A 167 -2.94 -14.80 9.65
C GLU A 167 -1.43 -14.99 9.51
N ILE A 168 -1.00 -16.20 9.17
CA ILE A 168 0.38 -16.50 8.84
C ILE A 168 0.36 -17.28 7.53
N ASP A 169 1.13 -16.81 6.54
CA ASP A 169 1.26 -17.51 5.28
C ASP A 169 1.85 -18.92 5.49
N GLU A 170 1.49 -19.84 4.60
CA GLU A 170 1.86 -21.24 4.73
C GLU A 170 3.38 -21.43 4.89
N GLY A 171 3.78 -22.13 5.96
CA GLY A 171 5.18 -22.43 6.26
C GLY A 171 6.01 -21.27 6.83
N ILE A 172 5.43 -20.06 6.99
CA ILE A 172 6.15 -18.90 7.54
C ILE A 172 6.37 -19.02 9.05
N ASP A 173 5.49 -19.69 9.77
CA ASP A 173 5.71 -20.04 11.18
C ASP A 173 6.94 -20.95 11.36
N HIS A 174 7.05 -22.01 10.56
CA HIS A 174 8.22 -22.88 10.55
C HIS A 174 9.48 -22.13 10.09
N TYR A 175 9.36 -21.19 9.16
CA TYR A 175 10.46 -20.33 8.76
C TYR A 175 10.94 -19.45 9.93
N ALA A 176 10.04 -18.75 10.62
CA ALA A 176 10.34 -17.94 11.79
C ALA A 176 10.97 -18.78 12.92
N PHE A 177 10.46 -20.00 13.16
CA PHE A 177 11.07 -20.95 14.10
C PHE A 177 12.52 -21.27 13.74
N ARG A 178 12.80 -21.61 12.48
CA ARG A 178 14.17 -21.91 12.03
C ARG A 178 15.11 -20.71 12.12
N LYS A 179 14.56 -19.49 12.09
CA LYS A 179 15.30 -18.23 12.31
C LYS A 179 15.48 -17.88 13.79
N GLY A 180 14.99 -18.73 14.69
CA GLY A 180 15.14 -18.54 16.14
C GLY A 180 14.17 -17.50 16.71
N LEU A 181 13.04 -17.25 16.05
CA LEU A 181 11.99 -16.35 16.52
C LEU A 181 10.89 -17.12 17.26
N PHE A 182 10.36 -16.49 18.30
CA PHE A 182 9.06 -16.89 18.84
C PHE A 182 7.95 -16.52 17.85
N VAL A 183 6.90 -17.34 17.76
CA VAL A 183 5.71 -17.05 16.95
C VAL A 183 4.50 -17.01 17.87
N ILE A 184 3.78 -15.90 17.82
CA ILE A 184 2.58 -15.63 18.60
C ILE A 184 1.38 -15.68 17.65
N LYS A 185 0.37 -16.49 17.98
CA LYS A 185 -0.86 -16.63 17.19
C LYS A 185 -2.10 -16.46 18.07
N PRO A 186 -3.27 -16.12 17.51
CA PRO A 186 -4.54 -16.21 18.20
C PRO A 186 -4.76 -17.58 18.84
N ALA A 187 -5.23 -17.59 20.08
CA ALA A 187 -5.54 -18.79 20.85
C ALA A 187 -6.70 -18.50 21.81
N GLY A 188 -7.87 -19.08 21.54
CA GLY A 188 -9.09 -18.80 22.30
C GLY A 188 -9.44 -17.31 22.26
N ASP A 189 -9.61 -16.70 23.44
CA ASP A 189 -9.95 -15.28 23.62
C ASP A 189 -8.71 -14.36 23.66
N SER A 190 -7.51 -14.89 23.41
CA SER A 190 -6.24 -14.15 23.48
C SER A 190 -5.23 -14.65 22.43
N VAL A 191 -3.94 -14.61 22.74
CA VAL A 191 -2.84 -15.10 21.92
C VAL A 191 -1.95 -16.07 22.70
N ALA A 192 -1.21 -16.92 22.00
CA ALA A 192 -0.26 -17.87 22.58
C ALA A 192 1.03 -17.98 21.75
N ILE A 193 2.14 -18.28 22.42
CA ILE A 193 3.40 -18.65 21.74
C ILE A 193 3.27 -20.11 21.26
N THR A 194 3.32 -20.32 19.95
CA THR A 194 3.09 -21.64 19.33
C THR A 194 4.36 -22.47 19.15
N ASN A 195 5.55 -21.94 19.47
CA ASN A 195 6.78 -22.72 19.46
C ASN A 195 6.67 -23.94 20.39
N GLU A 196 7.38 -25.02 20.08
CA GLU A 196 7.52 -26.14 21.03
C GLU A 196 8.07 -25.68 22.39
N PRO A 197 7.73 -26.33 23.52
CA PRO A 197 8.25 -25.95 24.84
C PRO A 197 9.78 -25.91 24.93
N GLN A 198 10.44 -26.76 24.15
CA GLN A 198 11.90 -26.95 24.15
C GLN A 198 12.63 -26.04 23.14
N PHE A 199 11.88 -25.16 22.47
CA PHE A 199 12.42 -24.20 21.51
C PHE A 199 13.47 -23.28 22.15
N GLN A 200 14.61 -23.14 21.47
CA GLN A 200 15.68 -22.24 21.87
C GLN A 200 15.71 -21.03 20.92
N PRO A 201 15.41 -19.81 21.39
CA PRO A 201 15.45 -18.63 20.55
C PRO A 201 16.90 -18.26 20.19
N ALA A 202 17.09 -17.70 19.00
CA ALA A 202 18.38 -17.11 18.62
C ALA A 202 18.62 -15.84 19.45
N ALA A 203 19.90 -15.48 19.64
CA ALA A 203 20.29 -14.26 20.34
C ALA A 203 20.98 -13.29 19.36
N TRP A 204 20.60 -12.01 19.43
CA TRP A 204 21.17 -10.90 18.65
C TRP A 204 21.95 -9.92 19.54
#